data_AF-A0A3S5JWP2-F1
#
_entry.id   AF-A0A3S5JWP2-F1
#
_cell.length_a   1.000
_cell.length_b   1.000
_cell.length_c   1.000
_cell.angle_alpha   90.00
_cell.angle_beta   90.00
_cell.angle_gamma   90.00
#
_symmetry.space_group_name_H-M   'P 1'
#
loop_
_entity.id
_entity.type
_entity.pdbx_description
1 polymer ?
#
loop_
_entity_poly.entity_id
_entity_poly.type
_entity_poly.pdbx_seq_one_letter_code
_entity_poly.pdbx_strand_id
1 'polypeptide(L)' 'MVHNFMKESVFVVKQEDGSLKAFYNACWHRGLRLVSGSSSVIDEFYCPDHVC' A
#
# COMPACT_ATOMS: atom_id res chain seq x y z
N MET A 1 -2.69 5.59 4.13
CA MET A 1 -3.78 6.29 3.39
C MET A 1 -3.75 5.86 1.93
N VAL A 2 -4.90 5.57 1.29
CA VAL A 2 -4.96 5.18 -0.13
C VAL A 2 -5.57 6.31 -0.96
N HIS A 3 -4.94 6.63 -2.09
CA HIS A 3 -5.42 7.59 -3.09
C HIS A 3 -5.44 6.94 -4.47
N ASN A 4 -6.37 7.37 -5.31
CA ASN A 4 -6.41 6.96 -6.71
C ASN A 4 -6.07 8.15 -7.59
N PHE A 5 -5.04 8.00 -8.42
CA PHE A 5 -4.64 8.97 -9.44
C PHE A 5 -4.95 8.36 -10.80
N MET A 6 -5.96 8.90 -11.49
CA MET A 6 -6.46 8.33 -12.74
C MET A 6 -6.87 6.85 -12.55
N LYS A 7 -6.15 5.92 -13.18
CA LYS A 7 -6.38 4.47 -13.08
C LYS A 7 -5.45 3.78 -12.07
N GLU A 8 -4.54 4.53 -11.45
CA GLU A 8 -3.52 3.99 -10.56
C GLU A 8 -3.95 4.20 -9.11
N SER A 9 -3.98 3.12 -8.33
CA SER A 9 -4.14 3.22 -6.88
C SER A 9 -2.77 3.27 -6.23
N VAL A 10 -2.56 4.22 -5.32
CA VAL A 10 -1.32 4.45 -4.58
C VAL A 10 -1.67 4.50 -3.10
N PHE A 11 -0.81 3.96 -2.25
CA PHE A 11 -0.92 4.17 -0.81
C PHE A 11 0.31 4.90 -0.27
N VAL A 12 0.07 5.72 0.74
CA VAL A 12 1.07 6.53 1.43
C VAL A 12 1.19 6.03 2.86
N VAL A 13 2.44 5.87 3.29
CA VAL A 13 2.84 5.46 4.64
C VAL A 13 3.78 6.50 5.24
N LYS A 14 3.58 6.78 6.53
CA LYS A 14 4.49 7.58 7.33
C LYS A 14 5.47 6.65 8.04
N GLN A 15 6.77 6.88 7.84
CA GLN A 15 7.82 6.12 8.49
C GLN A 15 8.11 6.63 9.90
N GLU A 16 8.86 5.86 10.68
CA GLU A 16 9.27 6.22 12.04
C GLU A 16 10.11 7.50 12.09
N ASP A 17 10.92 7.73 11.06
CA ASP A 17 11.73 8.96 10.90
C ASP A 17 10.89 10.20 10.53
N GLY A 18 9.57 10.04 10.37
CA GLY A 18 8.62 11.09 10.01
C GLY A 18 8.50 11.34 8.51
N SER A 19 9.31 10.69 7.67
CA SER A 19 9.20 10.79 6.20
C SER A 19 7.93 10.11 5.67
N LEU A 20 7.50 10.53 4.48
CA LEU A 20 6.37 9.93 3.78
C LEU A 20 6.88 9.19 2.55
N LYS A 21 6.43 7.95 2.38
CA LYS A 21 6.67 7.15 1.18
C LYS A 21 5.35 6.76 0.51
N ALA A 22 5.35 6.80 -0.81
CA ALA A 22 4.20 6.44 -1.63
C ALA A 22 4.55 5.22 -2.50
N PHE A 23 3.62 4.29 -2.60
CA PHE A 23 3.79 3.03 -3.34
C PHE A 23 2.56 2.73 -4.17
N TYR A 24 2.76 2.14 -5.35
CA TYR A 24 1.65 1.58 -6.12
C TYR A 24 0.96 0.49 -5.31
N ASN A 25 -0.37 0.57 -5.24
CA ASN A 25 -1.22 -0.37 -4.53
C ASN A 25 -1.50 -1.62 -5.38
N ALA A 26 -0.41 -2.26 -5.82
CA ALA A 26 -0.41 -3.43 -6.66
C ALA A 26 0.76 -4.34 -6.28
N CYS A 27 0.47 -5.62 -6.01
CA CYS A 27 1.48 -6.63 -5.77
C CYS A 27 2.34 -6.83 -7.03
N TRP A 28 3.65 -6.91 -6.88
CA TRP A 28 4.56 -7.17 -8.01
C TRP A 28 4.44 -8.57 -8.62
N HIS A 29 3.78 -9.53 -7.95
CA HIS A 29 3.56 -10.86 -8.51
C HIS A 29 2.40 -10.87 -9.52
N ARG A 30 1.18 -10.50 -9.09
CA ARG A 30 -0.05 -10.61 -9.90
C ARG A 30 -0.88 -9.33 -9.97
N GLY A 31 -0.37 -8.21 -9.48
CA GLY A 31 -1.07 -6.92 -9.54
C GLY A 31 -2.27 -6.81 -8.61
N LEU A 32 -2.43 -7.73 -7.65
CA LEU A 32 -3.50 -7.66 -6.66
C LEU A 32 -3.37 -6.43 -5.77
N ARG A 33 -4.51 -5.87 -5.35
CA ARG A 33 -4.55 -4.74 -4.43
C ARG A 33 -3.99 -5.16 -3.07
N LEU A 34 -3.03 -4.38 -2.54
CA LEU A 34 -2.37 -4.67 -1.27
C LEU A 34 -3.14 -4.07 -0.08
N VAL A 35 -3.69 -2.87 -0.25
CA VAL A 35 -4.33 -2.11 0.84
C VAL A 35 -5.74 -1.67 0.44
N SER A 36 -6.71 -2.04 1.28
CA SER A 36 -8.12 -1.65 1.15
C SER A 36 -8.54 -0.78 2.34
N GLY A 37 -8.15 0.51 2.32
CA GLY A 37 -8.57 1.46 3.35
C GLY A 37 -7.59 2.61 3.59
N SER A 38 -8.01 3.58 4.39
CA SER A 38 -7.23 4.79 4.68
C SER A 38 -6.61 4.84 6.08
N SER A 39 -6.95 3.89 6.97
CA SER A 39 -6.85 4.11 8.41
C SER A 39 -6.35 2.87 9.16
N SER A 40 -5.04 2.67 9.22
CA SER A 40 -4.40 1.69 10.11
C SER A 40 -2.93 2.07 10.28
N VAL A 41 -2.43 2.00 11.52
CA VAL A 41 -0.98 1.85 11.77
C VAL A 41 -0.68 0.39 11.43
N ILE A 42 0.21 0.19 10.47
CA ILE A 42 0.53 -1.13 9.92
C ILE A 42 2.04 -1.22 9.89
N ASP A 43 2.59 -2.25 10.52
CA ASP A 43 4.03 -2.50 10.51
C ASP A 43 4.47 -3.04 9.14
N GLU A 44 3.67 -3.94 8.55
CA GLU A 44 4.01 -4.63 7.31
C GLU A 44 2.78 -4.90 6.42
N PHE A 45 2.97 -4.89 5.09
CA PHE A 45 1.92 -5.17 4.11
C PHE A 45 2.25 -6.43 3.32
N TYR A 46 1.30 -7.35 3.22
CA TYR A 46 1.45 -8.63 2.52
C TYR A 46 0.47 -8.74 1.36
N CYS A 47 0.86 -9.49 0.33
CA CYS A 47 -0.07 -9.83 -0.74
C CYS A 47 -1.13 -10.81 -0.19
N PRO A 48 -2.43 -10.54 -0.39
CA PRO A 48 -3.49 -11.41 0.13
C PRO A 48 -3.45 -12.84 -0.45
N ASP A 49 -2.84 -13.02 -1.61
CA ASP A 49 -2.78 -14.31 -2.33
C ASP A 49 -1.61 -15.18 -1.86
N HIS A 50 -0.51 -14.56 -1.41
CA HIS A 50 0.71 -15.25 -0.98
C HIS A 50 1.35 -14.46 0.15
N VAL A 51 1.32 -15.02 1.37
CA VAL A 51 2.12 -14.53 2.49
C VAL A 51 3.56 -14.96 2.22
N CYS A 52 4.42 -14.01 1.88
CA CYS A 52 5.86 -14.19 1.74
C CYS A 52 6.57 -13.39 2.81
#